data_AF-A0A072PV81-F1
#
_entry.id   AF-A0A072PV81-F1
#
_cell.length_a   1.000
_cell.length_b   1.000
_cell.length_c   1.000
_cell.angle_alpha   90.00
_cell.angle_beta   90.00
_cell.angle_gamma   90.00
#
_symmetry.space_group_name_H-M   'P 1'
#
loop_
_entity.id
_entity.type
_entity.pdbx_description
1 polymer ?
#
loop_
_entity_poly.entity_id
_entity_poly.type
_entity_poly.pdbx_seq_one_letter_code
_entity_poly.pdbx_strand_id
1 'polypeptide(L)'
;MSSRFYFGASDSGSDLSDADNDSSTLPFPKPLDRSAFLAPDFDATAFLSSLSHRFQTLEDLQSELRELSQTLNKELVDLVNDNYHDFLSLGATLSGGEEKIEEIRVGLLGFQRDVKSVRDRVDERREEARLLLQKKRALRQETGVGRALLEIAERLDELEEKMGVARNRQLPLTADPEKIHAQVTGEWSDAWIEAAAPINSSDEDYDDGNTANDDGRIPPRLKRRTEQFLILKHLVGRHGPQHPFILAQDARMRKIQELLLSDVENAIKREPDIKYKQQLLQIRAAVEG
;
A
#
# COMPACT_ATOMS: atom_id res chain seq x y z
N MET A 1 63.67 -6.81 -2.09
CA MET A 1 64.90 -7.59 -2.29
C MET A 1 65.79 -7.39 -1.07
N SER A 2 66.02 -8.47 -0.33
CA SER A 2 66.73 -8.48 0.95
C SER A 2 68.23 -8.62 0.70
N SER A 3 69.06 -7.72 1.21
CA SER A 3 70.52 -7.90 1.26
C SER A 3 70.99 -7.83 2.72
N ARG A 4 71.35 -9.02 3.20
CA ARG A 4 71.88 -9.35 4.52
C ARG A 4 73.40 -9.28 4.42
N PHE A 5 74.04 -8.33 5.09
CA PHE A 5 75.50 -8.26 5.17
C PHE A 5 75.99 -8.90 6.48
N TYR A 6 76.90 -9.85 6.32
CA TYR A 6 77.55 -10.65 7.37
C TYR A 6 78.77 -9.90 7.94
N PHE A 7 79.00 -10.07 9.25
CA PHE A 7 80.25 -9.72 9.94
C PHE A 7 81.27 -10.87 9.87
N GLY A 8 82.56 -10.51 9.84
CA GLY A 8 83.74 -11.39 10.05
C GLY A 8 84.90 -10.98 9.13
N ALA A 9 86.16 -10.85 9.53
CA ALA A 9 86.87 -11.21 10.76
C ALA A 9 88.29 -10.57 10.77
N SER A 10 88.94 -10.58 11.95
CA SER A 10 90.41 -10.69 12.18
C SER A 10 91.28 -9.44 11.91
N ASP A 11 92.37 -9.10 12.65
CA ASP A 11 93.16 -9.74 13.72
C ASP A 11 94.18 -8.72 14.30
N SER A 12 94.58 -8.96 15.55
CA SER A 12 95.85 -8.62 16.24
C SER A 12 96.36 -7.18 16.45
N GLY A 13 96.52 -6.85 17.74
CA GLY A 13 97.43 -5.83 18.27
C GLY A 13 97.53 -5.96 19.80
N SER A 14 98.57 -6.66 20.28
CA SER A 14 98.96 -6.82 21.68
C SER A 14 99.56 -5.54 22.28
N ASP A 15 99.25 -5.18 23.53
CA ASP A 15 100.23 -5.09 24.62
C ASP A 15 99.56 -4.84 25.99
N LEU A 16 100.27 -5.21 27.05
CA LEU A 16 99.84 -5.34 28.43
C LEU A 16 99.91 -4.01 29.22
N SER A 17 99.12 -3.96 30.30
CA SER A 17 99.24 -3.10 31.48
C SER A 17 99.10 -1.58 31.30
N ASP A 18 97.88 -1.07 31.48
CA ASP A 18 97.61 -0.18 32.61
C ASP A 18 96.12 -0.23 32.94
N ALA A 19 95.80 -0.70 34.14
CA ALA A 19 94.48 -0.51 34.71
C ALA A 19 94.35 0.97 35.06
N ASP A 20 93.19 1.54 34.77
CA ASP A 20 92.78 2.93 35.01
C ASP A 20 92.99 3.88 33.82
N ASN A 21 91.89 4.07 33.06
CA ASN A 21 91.46 5.30 32.36
C ASN A 21 91.06 5.13 30.88
N ASP A 22 90.19 4.16 30.57
CA ASP A 22 89.50 4.08 29.27
C ASP A 22 88.19 4.88 29.30
N SER A 23 88.25 6.15 28.92
CA SER A 23 87.08 7.05 28.82
C SER A 23 86.15 6.75 27.63
N SER A 24 86.46 5.72 26.84
CA SER A 24 85.63 5.27 25.71
C SER A 24 84.52 4.29 26.10
N THR A 25 84.49 3.84 27.37
CA THR A 25 83.39 3.06 27.99
C THR A 25 82.42 3.98 28.75
N LEU A 26 82.17 5.19 28.24
CA LEU A 26 81.12 6.06 28.75
C LEU A 26 79.95 6.10 27.75
N PRO A 27 78.70 5.89 28.20
CA PRO A 27 77.54 5.96 27.31
C PRO A 27 77.41 7.39 26.75
N PHE A 28 77.50 7.53 25.43
CA PHE A 28 77.21 8.79 24.76
C PHE A 28 75.79 9.25 25.14
N PRO A 29 75.58 10.56 25.36
CA PRO A 29 74.25 11.07 25.63
C PRO A 29 73.34 10.74 24.44
N LYS A 30 72.17 10.16 24.73
CA LYS A 30 71.13 9.94 23.73
C LYS A 30 70.68 11.28 23.14
N PRO A 31 70.40 11.37 21.83
CA PRO A 31 69.93 12.62 21.22
C PRO A 31 68.66 13.12 21.89
N LEU A 32 68.43 14.43 21.85
CA LEU A 32 67.21 15.06 22.37
C LEU A 32 65.97 14.57 21.61
N ASP A 33 65.01 14.02 22.35
CA ASP A 33 63.74 13.55 21.81
C ASP A 33 62.82 14.74 21.47
N ARG A 34 62.40 14.82 20.20
CA ARG A 34 61.48 15.87 19.71
C ARG A 34 60.13 15.90 20.44
N SER A 35 59.68 14.76 20.95
CA SER A 35 58.42 14.61 21.67
C SER A 35 58.36 15.40 22.97
N ALA A 36 59.50 15.68 23.60
CA ALA A 36 59.55 16.46 24.83
C ALA A 36 59.16 17.93 24.63
N PHE A 37 59.24 18.42 23.38
CA PHE A 37 58.90 19.80 23.02
C PHE A 37 57.44 19.98 22.54
N LEU A 38 56.66 18.90 22.46
CA LEU A 38 55.27 18.93 21.97
C LEU A 38 54.24 19.16 23.09
N ALA A 39 54.67 19.22 24.35
CA ALA A 39 53.77 19.43 25.47
C ALA A 39 53.23 20.88 25.49
N PRO A 40 51.92 21.09 25.68
CA PRO A 40 51.30 22.44 25.66
C PRO A 40 51.78 23.33 26.82
N ASP A 41 52.19 22.74 27.95
CA ASP A 41 52.72 23.43 29.14
C ASP A 41 54.24 23.23 29.28
N PHE A 42 54.98 23.37 28.18
CA PHE A 42 56.44 23.16 28.20
C PHE A 42 57.14 24.16 29.12
N ASP A 43 57.75 23.66 30.20
CA ASP A 43 58.62 24.44 31.08
C ASP A 43 60.09 24.07 30.82
N ALA A 44 60.83 25.04 30.27
CA ALA A 44 62.25 24.88 29.96
C ALA A 44 63.09 24.57 31.22
N THR A 45 62.71 25.10 32.38
CA THR A 45 63.48 24.90 33.62
C THR A 45 63.30 23.50 34.18
N ALA A 46 62.07 22.99 34.19
CA ALA A 46 61.76 21.60 34.52
C ALA A 46 62.41 20.63 33.52
N PHE A 47 62.39 20.92 32.22
CA PHE A 47 63.02 20.11 31.18
C PHE A 47 64.55 20.02 31.35
N LEU A 48 65.23 21.15 31.54
CA LEU A 48 66.68 21.19 31.79
C LEU A 48 67.05 20.48 33.10
N SER A 49 66.20 20.57 34.14
CA SER A 49 66.43 19.83 35.38
C SER A 49 66.33 18.31 35.20
N SER A 50 65.41 17.83 34.35
CA SER A 50 65.29 16.40 34.01
C SER A 50 66.46 15.87 33.18
N LEU A 51 67.15 16.77 32.46
CA LEU A 51 68.32 16.49 31.65
C LEU A 51 69.63 16.46 32.44
N SER A 52 69.65 16.95 33.68
CA SER A 52 70.84 17.00 34.54
C SER A 52 71.45 15.63 34.86
N HIS A 53 70.72 14.53 34.61
CA HIS A 53 71.20 13.15 34.72
C HIS A 53 72.01 12.67 33.50
N ARG A 54 72.08 13.45 32.42
CA ARG A 54 73.04 13.26 31.33
C ARG A 54 74.32 14.01 31.70
N PHE A 55 75.43 13.31 31.80
CA PHE A 55 76.77 13.89 32.01
C PHE A 55 77.27 14.62 30.74
N GLN A 56 76.52 15.60 30.23
CA GLN A 56 76.83 16.39 29.05
C GLN A 56 77.28 17.80 29.46
N THR A 57 78.20 18.41 28.70
CA THR A 57 78.56 19.81 28.93
C THR A 57 77.44 20.74 28.49
N LEU A 58 77.31 21.90 29.14
CA LEU A 58 76.31 22.90 28.77
C LEU A 58 76.52 23.43 27.33
N GLU A 59 77.77 23.45 26.88
CA GLU A 59 78.14 23.89 25.52
C GLU A 59 77.68 22.89 24.46
N ASP A 60 77.80 21.58 24.73
CA ASP A 60 77.29 20.52 23.85
C ASP A 60 75.76 20.50 23.80
N LEU A 61 75.09 20.74 24.93
CA LEU A 61 73.62 20.84 24.94
C LEU A 61 73.13 22.08 24.18
N GLN A 62 73.88 23.18 24.24
CA GLN A 62 73.56 24.39 23.49
C GLN A 62 73.75 24.19 21.98
N SER A 63 74.81 23.50 21.55
CA SER A 63 75.04 23.21 20.14
C SER A 63 74.00 22.23 19.59
N GLU A 64 73.64 21.18 20.35
CA GLU A 64 72.61 20.20 19.98
C GLU A 64 71.22 20.85 19.84
N LEU A 65 70.84 21.75 20.76
CA LEU A 65 69.59 22.51 20.64
C LEU A 65 69.58 23.45 19.44
N ARG A 66 70.72 24.09 19.13
CA ARG A 66 70.84 24.96 17.95
C ARG A 66 70.73 24.15 16.66
N GLU A 67 71.39 23.01 16.59
CA GLU A 67 71.31 22.10 15.44
C GLU A 67 69.87 21.62 15.24
N LEU A 68 69.21 21.13 16.30
CA LEU A 68 67.80 20.73 16.26
C LEU A 68 66.90 21.86 15.77
N SER A 69 67.11 23.09 16.24
CA SER A 69 66.34 24.26 15.79
C SER A 69 66.54 24.56 14.30
N GLN A 70 67.75 24.42 13.78
CA GLN A 70 68.05 24.64 12.37
C GLN A 70 67.45 23.54 11.50
N THR A 71 67.52 22.29 11.94
CA THR A 71 66.88 21.16 11.26
C THR A 71 65.36 21.34 11.22
N LEU A 72 64.73 21.73 12.34
CA LEU A 72 63.28 21.97 12.38
C LEU A 72 62.86 23.15 11.50
N ASN A 73 63.64 24.24 11.46
CA ASN A 73 63.36 25.36 10.56
C ASN A 73 63.45 24.94 9.09
N LYS A 74 64.43 24.11 8.74
CA LYS A 74 64.56 23.56 7.38
C LYS A 74 63.39 22.62 7.06
N GLU A 75 63.05 21.70 7.96
CA GLU A 75 61.90 20.80 7.81
C GLU A 75 60.58 21.58 7.71
N LEU A 76 60.41 22.70 8.40
CA LEU A 76 59.23 23.55 8.28
C LEU A 76 59.14 24.20 6.91
N VAL A 77 60.26 24.73 6.39
CA VAL A 77 60.29 25.30 5.04
C VAL A 77 60.04 24.22 3.99
N ASP A 78 60.65 23.05 4.14
CA ASP A 78 60.45 21.91 3.25
C ASP A 78 58.99 21.42 3.30
N LEU A 79 58.38 21.29 4.49
CA LEU A 79 56.97 20.94 4.66
C LEU A 79 56.03 21.98 4.07
N VAL A 80 56.32 23.27 4.23
CA VAL A 80 55.53 24.35 3.64
C VAL A 80 55.63 24.29 2.12
N ASN A 81 56.82 24.09 1.57
CA ASN A 81 57.02 24.01 0.12
C ASN A 81 56.37 22.75 -0.48
N ASP A 82 56.48 21.60 0.20
CA ASP A 82 55.90 20.33 -0.23
C ASP A 82 54.38 20.38 -0.22
N ASN A 83 53.78 20.99 0.81
CA ASN A 83 52.33 21.08 0.95
C ASN A 83 51.72 22.37 0.37
N TYR A 84 52.52 23.29 -0.17
CA TYR A 84 52.04 24.57 -0.72
C TYR A 84 51.00 24.34 -1.83
N HIS A 85 51.25 23.32 -2.66
CA HIS A 85 50.33 22.94 -3.73
C HIS A 85 48.99 22.44 -3.20
N ASP A 86 49.02 21.68 -2.10
CA ASP A 86 47.82 21.15 -1.45
C ASP A 86 47.00 22.27 -0.81
N PHE A 87 47.62 23.25 -0.15
CA PHE A 87 46.91 24.40 0.41
C PHE A 87 46.28 25.30 -0.68
N LEU A 88 46.96 25.50 -1.81
CA LEU A 88 46.39 26.25 -2.93
C LEU A 88 45.23 25.50 -3.60
N SER A 89 45.35 24.18 -3.76
CA SER A 89 44.26 23.36 -4.31
C SER A 89 43.05 23.30 -3.36
N LEU A 90 43.28 23.23 -2.06
CA LEU A 90 42.21 23.27 -1.06
C LEU A 90 41.53 24.65 -1.00
N GLY A 91 42.30 25.73 -1.08
CA GLY A 91 41.75 27.08 -1.19
C GLY A 91 40.92 27.29 -2.45
N ALA A 92 41.39 26.79 -3.60
CA ALA A 92 40.66 26.88 -4.87
C ALA A 92 39.38 26.03 -4.88
N THR A 93 39.41 24.82 -4.31
CA THR A 93 38.23 23.96 -4.21
C THR A 93 37.21 24.48 -3.20
N LEU A 94 37.66 25.05 -2.09
CA LEU A 94 36.79 25.68 -1.10
C LEU A 94 36.15 26.96 -1.66
N SER A 95 36.90 27.79 -2.40
CA SER A 95 36.39 29.01 -3.03
C SER A 95 35.33 28.75 -4.11
N GLY A 96 35.34 27.58 -4.76
CA GLY A 96 34.32 27.17 -5.74
C GLY A 96 33.27 26.20 -5.20
N GLY A 97 33.40 25.76 -3.94
CA GLY A 97 32.47 24.83 -3.31
C GLY A 97 31.13 25.49 -2.96
N GLU A 98 31.16 26.78 -2.59
CA GLU A 98 29.96 27.53 -2.23
C GLU A 98 28.98 27.68 -3.40
N GLU A 99 29.47 27.95 -4.61
CA GLU A 99 28.65 28.04 -5.83
C GLU A 99 27.93 26.71 -6.14
N LYS A 100 28.64 25.58 -6.02
CA LYS A 100 28.04 24.24 -6.22
C LYS A 100 26.99 23.91 -5.15
N ILE A 101 27.23 24.32 -3.91
CA ILE A 101 26.26 24.15 -2.82
C ILE A 101 25.01 25.01 -3.10
N GLU A 102 25.19 26.23 -3.58
CA GLU A 102 24.08 27.11 -3.94
C GLU A 102 23.28 26.55 -5.13
N GLU A 103 23.93 26.02 -6.16
CA GLU A 103 23.28 25.34 -7.28
C GLU A 103 22.44 24.14 -6.81
N ILE A 104 23.02 23.28 -5.96
CA ILE A 104 22.30 22.13 -5.38
C ILE A 104 21.13 22.63 -4.53
N ARG A 105 21.31 23.69 -3.74
CA ARG A 105 20.23 24.26 -2.91
C ARG A 105 19.07 24.75 -3.78
N VAL A 106 19.35 25.44 -4.89
CA VAL A 106 18.33 25.90 -5.84
C VAL A 106 17.64 24.70 -6.50
N GLY A 107 18.40 23.69 -6.92
CA GLY A 107 17.86 22.45 -7.48
C GLY A 107 16.94 21.71 -6.51
N LEU A 108 17.33 21.60 -5.24
CA LEU A 108 16.52 20.99 -4.18
C LEU A 108 15.24 21.77 -3.89
N LEU A 109 15.29 23.11 -3.91
CA LEU A 109 14.09 23.94 -3.76
C LEU A 109 13.13 23.77 -4.95
N GLY A 110 13.66 23.68 -6.17
CA GLY A 110 12.89 23.36 -7.37
C GLY A 110 12.20 21.99 -7.24
N PHE A 111 12.97 20.96 -6.89
CA PHE A 111 12.45 19.62 -6.67
C PHE A 111 11.39 19.57 -5.57
N GLN A 112 11.61 20.28 -4.45
CA GLN A 112 10.62 20.38 -3.38
C GLN A 112 9.30 20.99 -3.88
N ARG A 113 9.37 22.01 -4.74
CA ARG A 113 8.18 22.62 -5.34
C ARG A 113 7.45 21.64 -6.27
N ASP A 114 8.20 20.93 -7.09
CA ASP A 114 7.63 19.98 -8.05
C ASP A 114 6.96 18.80 -7.33
N VAL A 115 7.59 18.27 -6.28
CA VAL A 115 6.99 17.22 -5.43
C VAL A 115 5.71 17.70 -4.75
N LYS A 116 5.69 18.95 -4.24
CA LYS A 116 4.46 19.53 -3.68
C LYS A 116 3.36 19.64 -4.73
N SER A 117 3.67 20.15 -5.92
CA SER A 117 2.72 20.24 -7.05
C SER A 117 2.15 18.88 -7.44
N VAL A 118 3.00 17.84 -7.51
CA VAL A 118 2.56 16.47 -7.80
C VAL A 118 1.66 15.94 -6.68
N ARG A 119 2.04 16.17 -5.42
CA ARG A 119 1.24 15.77 -4.25
C ARG A 119 -0.15 16.43 -4.29
N ASP A 120 -0.21 17.73 -4.54
CA ASP A 120 -1.46 18.49 -4.59
C ASP A 120 -2.38 17.94 -5.70
N ARG A 121 -1.83 17.68 -6.90
CA ARG A 121 -2.57 17.03 -8.00
C ARG A 121 -3.08 15.64 -7.63
N VAL A 122 -2.28 14.84 -6.93
CA VAL A 122 -2.70 13.50 -6.47
C VAL A 122 -3.81 13.60 -5.43
N ASP A 123 -3.70 14.54 -4.50
CA ASP A 123 -4.74 14.78 -3.49
C ASP A 123 -6.05 15.26 -4.14
N GLU A 124 -6.01 16.16 -5.13
CA GLU A 124 -7.19 16.56 -5.92
C GLU A 124 -7.85 15.36 -6.61
N ARG A 125 -7.07 14.55 -7.33
CA ARG A 125 -7.57 13.33 -7.99
C ARG A 125 -8.14 12.32 -6.99
N ARG A 126 -7.55 12.22 -5.81
CA ARG A 126 -8.03 11.34 -4.73
C ARG A 126 -9.41 11.79 -4.25
N GLU A 127 -9.61 13.09 -4.03
CA GLU A 127 -10.91 13.61 -3.59
C GLU A 127 -11.97 13.48 -4.71
N GLU A 128 -11.62 13.74 -5.97
CA GLU A 128 -12.49 13.48 -7.12
C GLU A 128 -12.94 12.01 -7.15
N ALA A 129 -11.98 11.08 -7.07
CA ALA A 129 -12.26 9.65 -7.06
C ALA A 129 -13.13 9.25 -5.86
N ARG A 130 -12.87 9.81 -4.68
CA ARG A 130 -13.68 9.57 -3.47
C ARG A 130 -15.13 9.99 -3.67
N LEU A 131 -15.36 11.18 -4.22
CA LEU A 131 -16.72 11.67 -4.53
C LEU A 131 -17.41 10.81 -5.59
N LEU A 132 -16.70 10.42 -6.66
CA LEU A 132 -17.24 9.53 -7.69
C LEU A 132 -17.59 8.15 -7.15
N LEU A 133 -16.78 7.59 -6.24
CA LEU A 133 -17.07 6.31 -5.60
C LEU A 133 -18.30 6.39 -4.69
N GLN A 134 -18.48 7.49 -3.95
CA GLN A 134 -19.69 7.72 -3.16
C GLN A 134 -20.93 7.81 -4.06
N LYS A 135 -20.86 8.58 -5.15
CA LYS A 135 -21.94 8.63 -6.16
C LYS A 135 -22.23 7.26 -6.76
N LYS A 136 -21.19 6.50 -7.14
CA LYS A 136 -21.33 5.13 -7.65
C LYS A 136 -21.99 4.19 -6.64
N ARG A 137 -21.69 4.35 -5.34
CA ARG A 137 -22.32 3.55 -4.28
C ARG A 137 -23.80 3.87 -4.13
N ALA A 138 -24.16 5.16 -4.14
CA ALA A 138 -25.56 5.59 -4.10
C ALA A 138 -26.34 5.06 -5.32
N LEU A 139 -25.82 5.24 -6.52
CA LEU A 139 -26.42 4.71 -7.75
C LEU A 139 -26.54 3.18 -7.73
N ARG A 140 -25.57 2.46 -7.16
CA ARG A 140 -25.67 1.00 -6.97
C ARG A 140 -26.78 0.60 -6.01
N GLN A 141 -27.03 1.39 -4.97
CA GLN A 141 -28.16 1.13 -4.06
C GLN A 141 -29.48 1.41 -4.76
N GLU A 142 -29.61 2.54 -5.45
CA GLU A 142 -30.81 2.89 -6.23
C GLU A 142 -31.12 1.87 -7.34
N THR A 143 -30.11 1.47 -8.11
CA THR A 143 -30.26 0.41 -9.13
C THR A 143 -30.56 -0.95 -8.52
N GLY A 144 -30.03 -1.26 -7.33
CA GLY A 144 -30.37 -2.47 -6.58
C GLY A 144 -31.84 -2.50 -6.17
N VAL A 145 -32.36 -1.37 -5.67
CA VAL A 145 -33.79 -1.21 -5.36
C VAL A 145 -34.62 -1.30 -6.65
N GLY A 146 -34.23 -0.61 -7.72
CA GLY A 146 -34.93 -0.66 -9.01
C GLY A 146 -35.01 -2.08 -9.58
N ARG A 147 -33.92 -2.84 -9.57
CA ARG A 147 -33.88 -4.24 -10.02
C ARG A 147 -34.77 -5.14 -9.16
N ALA A 148 -34.76 -4.97 -7.85
CA ALA A 148 -35.65 -5.72 -6.95
C ALA A 148 -37.13 -5.41 -7.20
N LEU A 149 -37.47 -4.15 -7.46
CA LEU A 149 -38.84 -3.75 -7.81
C LEU A 149 -39.28 -4.32 -9.16
N LEU A 150 -38.38 -4.37 -10.14
CA LEU A 150 -38.64 -5.02 -11.43
C LEU A 150 -38.84 -6.53 -11.27
N GLU A 151 -38.02 -7.20 -10.46
CA GLU A 151 -38.18 -8.62 -10.15
C GLU A 151 -39.54 -8.91 -9.47
N ILE A 152 -39.96 -8.05 -8.54
CA ILE A 152 -41.30 -8.14 -7.92
C ILE A 152 -42.39 -7.96 -8.98
N ALA A 153 -42.25 -6.99 -9.89
CA ALA A 153 -43.24 -6.72 -10.93
C ALA A 153 -43.38 -7.89 -11.92
N GLU A 154 -42.26 -8.46 -12.36
CA GLU A 154 -42.21 -9.59 -13.29
C GLU A 154 -42.82 -10.85 -12.65
N ARG A 155 -42.42 -11.18 -11.42
CA ARG A 155 -42.99 -12.34 -10.70
C ARG A 155 -44.47 -12.17 -10.40
N LEU A 156 -44.91 -10.94 -10.14
CA LEU A 156 -46.33 -10.62 -9.98
C LEU A 156 -47.09 -10.84 -11.29
N ASP A 157 -46.56 -10.34 -12.41
CA ASP A 157 -47.15 -10.53 -13.74
C ASP A 157 -47.23 -12.01 -14.13
N GLU A 158 -46.15 -12.78 -13.91
CA GLU A 158 -46.14 -14.22 -14.14
C GLU A 158 -47.18 -14.96 -13.29
N LEU A 159 -47.33 -14.59 -12.02
CA LEU A 159 -48.32 -15.20 -11.13
C LEU A 159 -49.74 -14.87 -11.58
N GLU A 160 -50.01 -13.65 -12.01
CA GLU A 160 -51.32 -13.26 -12.57
C GLU A 160 -51.62 -14.04 -13.85
N GLU A 161 -50.66 -14.17 -14.76
CA GLU A 161 -50.80 -14.94 -15.99
C GLU A 161 -51.07 -16.42 -15.67
N LYS A 162 -50.27 -17.02 -14.77
CA LYS A 162 -50.45 -18.41 -14.32
C LYS A 162 -51.77 -18.64 -13.62
N MET A 163 -52.36 -17.62 -12.97
CA MET A 163 -53.66 -17.65 -12.30
C MET A 163 -54.82 -17.26 -13.23
N GLY A 164 -54.56 -16.86 -14.48
CA GLY A 164 -55.58 -16.43 -15.43
C GLY A 164 -56.25 -15.11 -15.07
N VAL A 165 -55.64 -14.31 -14.18
CA VAL A 165 -56.10 -12.96 -13.88
C VAL A 165 -55.67 -12.09 -15.05
N ALA A 166 -56.58 -11.94 -16.02
CA ALA A 166 -56.32 -11.13 -17.20
C ALA A 166 -55.80 -9.74 -16.78
N ARG A 167 -54.65 -9.39 -17.35
CA ARG A 167 -54.03 -8.07 -17.26
C ARG A 167 -55.05 -7.06 -17.79
N ASN A 168 -55.68 -6.27 -16.91
CA ASN A 168 -56.30 -5.01 -17.34
C ASN A 168 -55.17 -4.02 -17.66
N ARG A 169 -54.46 -4.29 -18.76
CA ARG A 169 -53.50 -3.34 -19.34
C ARG A 169 -54.31 -2.27 -20.07
N GLN A 170 -54.98 -1.40 -19.33
CA GLN A 170 -55.34 -0.09 -19.84
C GLN A 170 -54.06 0.76 -19.89
N LEU A 171 -53.20 0.45 -20.86
CA LEU A 171 -52.29 1.45 -21.40
C LEU A 171 -53.14 2.34 -22.33
N PRO A 172 -53.14 3.67 -22.17
CA PRO A 172 -53.67 4.55 -23.20
C PRO A 172 -52.75 4.42 -24.42
N LEU A 173 -53.13 3.57 -25.36
CA LEU A 173 -52.48 3.44 -26.66
C LEU A 173 -52.94 4.59 -27.56
N THR A 174 -52.46 5.80 -27.26
CA THR A 174 -52.54 6.96 -28.15
C THR A 174 -51.18 7.65 -28.17
N ALA A 175 -50.18 6.98 -28.76
CA ALA A 175 -48.96 7.64 -29.19
C ALA A 175 -48.47 6.94 -30.45
N ASP A 176 -48.46 7.69 -31.54
CA ASP A 176 -48.09 7.24 -32.88
C ASP A 176 -46.69 6.59 -32.90
N PRO A 177 -46.51 5.44 -33.58
CA PRO A 177 -45.25 4.70 -33.58
C PRO A 177 -44.09 5.41 -34.31
N GLU A 178 -44.35 6.52 -35.02
CA GLU A 178 -43.36 7.17 -35.88
C GLU A 178 -42.46 8.21 -35.18
N LYS A 179 -42.74 8.56 -33.91
CA LYS A 179 -41.97 9.61 -33.19
C LYS A 179 -40.95 9.10 -32.16
N ILE A 180 -40.87 7.79 -31.93
CA ILE A 180 -39.96 7.23 -30.91
C ILE A 180 -38.53 7.02 -31.46
N HIS A 181 -38.36 6.92 -32.78
CA HIS A 181 -37.06 6.59 -33.39
C HIS A 181 -36.04 7.74 -33.47
N ALA A 182 -36.37 8.96 -33.05
CA ALA A 182 -35.51 10.12 -33.31
C ALA A 182 -34.64 10.61 -32.14
N GLN A 183 -34.66 9.96 -30.97
CA GLN A 183 -33.99 10.57 -29.79
C GLN A 183 -33.25 9.62 -28.82
N VAL A 184 -32.82 8.45 -29.30
CA VAL A 184 -31.87 7.60 -28.55
C VAL A 184 -30.76 7.11 -29.50
N THR A 185 -30.02 8.04 -30.07
CA THR A 185 -28.70 7.79 -30.66
C THR A 185 -27.68 8.60 -29.87
N GLY A 186 -27.48 8.21 -28.62
CA GLY A 186 -26.46 8.76 -27.75
C GLY A 186 -25.74 7.60 -27.09
N GLU A 187 -24.67 7.15 -27.73
CA GLU A 187 -23.52 6.44 -27.13
C GLU A 187 -23.82 5.63 -25.86
N TRP A 188 -24.64 4.58 -25.99
CA TRP A 188 -24.54 3.47 -25.05
C TRP A 188 -23.52 2.53 -25.65
N SER A 189 -22.27 2.77 -25.28
CA SER A 189 -21.16 1.91 -25.67
C SER A 189 -21.48 0.45 -25.32
N ASP A 190 -21.09 -0.45 -26.22
CA ASP A 190 -21.19 -1.91 -26.11
C ASP A 190 -20.64 -2.49 -24.79
N ALA A 191 -19.91 -1.68 -24.01
CA ALA A 191 -19.40 -1.99 -22.68
C ALA A 191 -20.48 -2.20 -21.59
N TRP A 192 -21.70 -1.65 -21.74
CA TRP A 192 -22.78 -1.93 -20.78
C TRP A 192 -23.54 -3.23 -21.08
N ILE A 193 -23.48 -3.71 -22.33
CA ILE A 193 -24.15 -4.94 -22.75
C ILE A 193 -23.35 -6.18 -22.29
N GLU A 194 -22.00 -6.11 -22.25
CA GLU A 194 -21.19 -7.22 -21.69
C GLU A 194 -21.33 -7.39 -20.18
N ALA A 195 -21.58 -6.31 -19.42
CA ALA A 195 -21.84 -6.40 -17.98
C ALA A 195 -23.29 -6.80 -17.64
N ALA A 196 -24.16 -6.77 -18.65
CA ALA A 196 -25.52 -7.31 -18.64
C ALA A 196 -25.60 -8.61 -19.44
N ALA A 197 -24.48 -9.34 -19.57
CA ALA A 197 -24.54 -10.76 -19.86
C ALA A 197 -25.61 -11.36 -18.95
N PRO A 198 -26.62 -12.06 -19.50
CA PRO A 198 -27.58 -12.74 -18.68
C PRO A 198 -26.77 -13.58 -17.72
N ILE A 199 -27.03 -13.44 -16.41
CA ILE A 199 -26.79 -14.58 -15.54
C ILE A 199 -27.48 -15.69 -16.29
N ASN A 200 -26.70 -16.66 -16.72
CA ASN A 200 -27.17 -17.92 -17.23
C ASN A 200 -28.10 -18.47 -16.14
N SER A 201 -29.35 -18.02 -16.14
CA SER A 201 -30.50 -18.82 -15.78
C SER A 201 -30.44 -19.87 -16.86
N SER A 202 -29.61 -20.87 -16.57
CA SER A 202 -29.66 -22.16 -17.20
C SER A 202 -31.14 -22.51 -17.11
N ASP A 203 -31.85 -22.26 -18.20
CA ASP A 203 -33.12 -22.86 -18.51
C ASP A 203 -32.74 -24.33 -18.71
N GLU A 204 -32.48 -24.99 -17.57
CA GLU A 204 -32.52 -26.42 -17.49
C GLU A 204 -33.98 -26.73 -17.79
N ASP A 205 -34.24 -27.00 -19.07
CA ASP A 205 -35.22 -27.98 -19.48
C ASP A 205 -34.99 -29.21 -18.59
N TYR A 206 -35.67 -29.21 -17.44
CA TYR A 206 -35.92 -30.41 -16.67
C TYR A 206 -36.85 -31.25 -17.54
N ASP A 207 -36.25 -32.00 -18.45
CA ASP A 207 -36.74 -33.29 -18.91
C ASP A 207 -37.00 -34.11 -17.64
N ASP A 208 -38.27 -34.13 -17.19
CA ASP A 208 -38.72 -35.08 -16.17
C ASP A 208 -38.75 -36.45 -16.81
N GLY A 209 -37.56 -37.02 -16.92
CA GLY A 209 -37.36 -38.44 -17.04
C GLY A 209 -37.97 -39.10 -15.81
N ASN A 210 -39.26 -39.42 -15.91
CA ASN A 210 -39.93 -40.52 -15.23
C ASN A 210 -39.37 -40.80 -13.82
N THR A 211 -39.55 -39.87 -12.88
CA THR A 211 -39.45 -40.20 -11.46
C THR A 211 -40.71 -40.96 -11.04
N ALA A 212 -40.72 -42.24 -11.42
CA ALA A 212 -41.51 -43.24 -10.73
C ALA A 212 -41.12 -43.15 -9.23
N ASN A 213 -42.12 -42.76 -8.41
CA ASN A 213 -42.14 -42.61 -6.96
C ASN A 213 -42.20 -41.15 -6.44
N ASP A 214 -43.32 -40.45 -6.68
CA ASP A 214 -43.74 -39.29 -5.86
C ASP A 214 -45.17 -39.52 -5.32
N ASP A 215 -45.28 -39.75 -4.01
CA ASP A 215 -46.53 -39.88 -3.25
C ASP A 215 -47.23 -38.50 -3.05
N GLY A 216 -47.40 -37.74 -4.14
CA GLY A 216 -47.82 -36.34 -4.14
C GLY A 216 -49.29 -36.12 -4.54
N ARG A 217 -50.19 -35.98 -3.55
CA ARG A 217 -51.61 -35.61 -3.77
C ARG A 217 -51.94 -34.14 -3.46
N ILE A 218 -50.99 -33.24 -3.71
CA ILE A 218 -51.28 -31.80 -3.88
C ILE A 218 -51.14 -31.52 -5.38
N PRO A 219 -52.09 -30.84 -6.04
CA PRO A 219 -51.92 -30.47 -7.44
C PRO A 219 -50.58 -29.76 -7.61
N PRO A 220 -49.62 -30.28 -8.41
CA PRO A 220 -48.27 -29.73 -8.49
C PRO A 220 -48.28 -28.26 -8.91
N ARG A 221 -49.31 -27.87 -9.68
CA ARG A 221 -49.60 -26.48 -10.06
C ARG A 221 -49.94 -25.59 -8.87
N LEU A 222 -50.75 -26.07 -7.92
CA LEU A 222 -51.14 -25.30 -6.73
C LEU A 222 -49.93 -25.10 -5.81
N LYS A 223 -49.14 -26.18 -5.58
CA LYS A 223 -47.90 -26.12 -4.80
C LYS A 223 -46.93 -25.08 -5.39
N ARG A 224 -46.65 -25.16 -6.70
CA ARG A 224 -45.77 -24.21 -7.41
C ARG A 224 -46.26 -22.76 -7.33
N ARG A 225 -47.57 -22.52 -7.46
CA ARG A 225 -48.16 -21.17 -7.33
C ARG A 225 -48.04 -20.63 -5.92
N THR A 226 -48.29 -21.45 -4.90
CA THR A 226 -48.14 -21.04 -3.50
C THR A 226 -46.69 -20.74 -3.13
N GLU A 227 -45.74 -21.55 -3.61
CA GLU A 227 -44.30 -21.29 -3.43
C GLU A 227 -43.89 -19.96 -4.08
N GLN A 228 -44.31 -19.71 -5.32
CA GLN A 228 -44.04 -18.46 -6.02
C GLN A 228 -44.62 -17.23 -5.29
N PHE A 229 -45.83 -17.34 -4.74
CA PHE A 229 -46.45 -16.26 -3.95
C PHE A 229 -45.73 -16.02 -2.61
N LEU A 230 -45.28 -17.07 -1.93
CA LEU A 230 -44.50 -16.95 -0.70
C LEU A 230 -43.14 -16.28 -0.96
N ILE A 231 -42.49 -16.61 -2.07
CA ILE A 231 -41.25 -15.93 -2.46
C ILE A 231 -41.52 -14.45 -2.77
N LEU A 232 -42.62 -14.14 -3.47
CA LEU A 232 -43.02 -12.76 -3.73
C LEU A 232 -43.26 -11.98 -2.43
N LYS A 233 -43.95 -12.59 -1.45
CA LYS A 233 -44.17 -12.02 -0.11
C LYS A 233 -42.86 -11.79 0.64
N HIS A 234 -41.91 -12.73 0.55
CA HIS A 234 -40.59 -12.57 1.15
C HIS A 234 -39.79 -11.42 0.50
N LEU A 235 -39.82 -11.30 -0.83
CA LEU A 235 -39.17 -10.21 -1.57
C LEU A 235 -39.76 -8.85 -1.19
N VAL A 236 -41.08 -8.73 -1.11
CA VAL A 236 -41.78 -7.52 -0.65
C VAL A 236 -41.37 -7.15 0.78
N GLY A 237 -41.30 -8.14 1.68
CA GLY A 237 -40.84 -7.91 3.07
C GLY A 237 -39.39 -7.44 3.16
N ARG A 238 -38.50 -7.95 2.29
CA ARG A 238 -37.07 -7.60 2.26
C ARG A 238 -36.82 -6.17 1.77
N HIS A 239 -37.60 -5.69 0.82
CA HIS A 239 -37.40 -4.39 0.16
C HIS A 239 -38.23 -3.25 0.76
N GLY A 240 -38.92 -3.51 1.87
CA GLY A 240 -39.62 -2.51 2.67
C GLY A 240 -41.08 -2.33 2.23
N PRO A 241 -42.07 -2.69 3.07
CA PRO A 241 -43.49 -2.65 2.69
C PRO A 241 -44.06 -1.24 2.44
N GLN A 242 -43.32 -0.18 2.77
CA GLN A 242 -43.74 1.21 2.60
C GLN A 242 -43.29 1.84 1.27
N HIS A 243 -42.62 1.09 0.38
CA HIS A 243 -42.23 1.65 -0.92
C HIS A 243 -43.48 1.98 -1.75
N PRO A 244 -43.59 3.18 -2.38
CA PRO A 244 -44.81 3.61 -3.08
C PRO A 244 -45.25 2.66 -4.20
N PHE A 245 -44.29 2.01 -4.87
CA PHE A 245 -44.59 0.97 -5.85
C PHE A 245 -45.29 -0.24 -5.22
N ILE A 246 -44.83 -0.72 -4.07
CA ILE A 246 -45.43 -1.89 -3.39
C ILE A 246 -46.86 -1.57 -2.97
N LEU A 247 -47.10 -0.38 -2.41
CA LEU A 247 -48.45 0.10 -2.06
C LEU A 247 -49.38 0.17 -3.27
N ALA A 248 -48.87 0.55 -4.45
CA ALA A 248 -49.66 0.53 -5.68
C ALA A 248 -49.97 -0.90 -6.16
N GLN A 249 -49.09 -1.86 -5.90
CA GLN A 249 -49.30 -3.27 -6.24
C GLN A 249 -50.10 -4.06 -5.19
N ASP A 250 -50.35 -3.52 -3.99
CA ASP A 250 -51.07 -4.20 -2.92
C ASP A 250 -52.45 -4.71 -3.35
N ALA A 251 -53.18 -3.95 -4.18
CA ALA A 251 -54.48 -4.37 -4.68
C ALA A 251 -54.40 -5.62 -5.59
N ARG A 252 -53.30 -5.77 -6.34
CA ARG A 252 -53.03 -6.95 -7.18
C ARG A 252 -52.61 -8.14 -6.33
N MET A 253 -51.71 -7.90 -5.37
CA MET A 253 -51.28 -8.90 -4.40
C MET A 253 -52.46 -9.51 -3.63
N ARG A 254 -53.40 -8.68 -3.15
CA ARG A 254 -54.61 -9.16 -2.46
C ARG A 254 -55.51 -10.01 -3.35
N LYS A 255 -55.70 -9.61 -4.61
CA LYS A 255 -56.49 -10.43 -5.57
C LYS A 255 -55.87 -11.80 -5.79
N ILE A 256 -54.55 -11.87 -5.96
CA ILE A 256 -53.83 -13.15 -6.10
C ILE A 256 -53.96 -13.97 -4.82
N GLN A 257 -53.84 -13.33 -3.64
CA GLN A 257 -54.00 -13.99 -2.35
C GLN A 257 -55.41 -14.56 -2.18
N GLU A 258 -56.47 -13.79 -2.45
CA GLU A 258 -57.86 -14.24 -2.39
C GLU A 258 -58.13 -15.42 -3.34
N LEU A 259 -57.61 -15.35 -4.56
CA LEU A 259 -57.74 -16.44 -5.54
C LEU A 259 -56.99 -17.69 -5.10
N LEU A 260 -55.76 -17.56 -4.61
CA LEU A 260 -54.99 -18.68 -4.06
C LEU A 260 -55.69 -19.32 -2.87
N LEU A 261 -56.24 -18.52 -1.95
CA LEU A 261 -57.00 -19.03 -0.82
C LEU A 261 -58.24 -19.77 -1.28
N SER A 262 -58.96 -19.25 -2.28
CA SER A 262 -60.12 -19.94 -2.87
C SER A 262 -59.72 -21.26 -3.55
N ASP A 263 -58.59 -21.31 -4.25
CA ASP A 263 -58.06 -22.51 -4.89
C ASP A 263 -57.62 -23.56 -3.85
N VAL A 264 -56.97 -23.13 -2.76
CA VAL A 264 -56.57 -23.99 -1.63
C VAL A 264 -57.82 -24.51 -0.91
N GLU A 265 -58.83 -23.69 -0.67
CA GLU A 265 -60.10 -24.11 -0.07
C GLU A 265 -60.83 -25.14 -0.95
N ASN A 266 -60.84 -24.91 -2.27
CA ASN A 266 -61.41 -25.86 -3.22
C ASN A 266 -60.63 -27.18 -3.24
N ALA A 267 -59.30 -27.15 -3.11
CA ALA A 267 -58.48 -28.34 -2.95
C ALA A 267 -58.78 -29.09 -1.64
N ILE A 268 -58.92 -28.37 -0.52
CA ILE A 268 -59.28 -28.94 0.80
C ILE A 268 -60.65 -29.63 0.75
N LYS A 269 -61.62 -29.09 0.02
CA LYS A 269 -62.97 -29.67 -0.11
C LYS A 269 -62.98 -30.95 -0.96
N ARG A 270 -62.05 -31.06 -1.92
CA ARG A 270 -61.94 -32.21 -2.82
C ARG A 270 -61.15 -33.37 -2.21
N GLU A 271 -60.30 -33.10 -1.23
CA GLU A 271 -59.40 -34.10 -0.65
C GLU A 271 -60.02 -34.81 0.57
N PRO A 272 -60.24 -36.14 0.53
CA PRO A 272 -60.81 -36.90 1.65
C PRO A 272 -59.78 -37.30 2.72
N ASP A 273 -58.48 -37.31 2.39
CA ASP A 273 -57.43 -37.81 3.28
C ASP A 273 -56.96 -36.78 4.32
N ILE A 274 -56.90 -37.22 5.58
CA ILE A 274 -56.63 -36.35 6.75
C ILE A 274 -55.22 -35.75 6.74
N LYS A 275 -54.19 -36.55 6.35
CA LYS A 275 -52.79 -36.09 6.31
C LYS A 275 -52.60 -34.96 5.29
N TYR A 276 -53.19 -35.10 4.11
CA TYR A 276 -53.07 -34.11 3.03
C TYR A 276 -53.93 -32.88 3.30
N LYS A 277 -55.09 -33.06 3.93
CA LYS A 277 -55.88 -31.94 4.47
C LYS A 277 -55.08 -31.11 5.47
N GLN A 278 -54.26 -31.75 6.32
CA GLN A 278 -53.36 -31.05 7.24
C GLN A 278 -52.26 -30.27 6.50
N GLN A 279 -51.68 -30.83 5.43
CA GLN A 279 -50.69 -30.13 4.59
C GLN A 279 -51.29 -28.93 3.86
N LEU A 280 -52.49 -29.06 3.30
CA LEU A 280 -53.21 -27.95 2.66
C LEU A 280 -53.60 -26.84 3.66
N LEU A 281 -53.93 -27.21 4.91
CA LEU A 281 -54.15 -26.26 6.00
C LEU A 281 -52.86 -25.51 6.39
N GLN A 282 -51.70 -26.17 6.37
CA GLN A 282 -50.41 -25.51 6.59
C GLN A 282 -50.09 -24.51 5.47
N ILE A 283 -50.33 -24.89 4.21
CA ILE A 283 -50.17 -24.00 3.04
C ILE A 283 -51.11 -22.80 3.15
N ARG A 284 -52.37 -23.01 3.54
CA ARG A 284 -53.32 -21.92 3.81
C ARG A 284 -52.78 -20.95 4.86
N ALA A 285 -52.32 -21.47 6.00
CA ALA A 285 -51.76 -20.66 7.07
C ALA A 285 -50.54 -19.83 6.60
N ALA A 286 -49.70 -20.40 5.74
CA ALA A 286 -48.54 -19.70 5.17
C ALA A 286 -48.94 -18.59 4.16
N VAL A 287 -50.05 -18.76 3.43
CA VAL A 287 -50.56 -17.73 2.51
C VAL A 287 -51.30 -16.62 3.26
N GLU A 288 -51.97 -16.92 4.37
CA GLU A 288 -52.67 -15.95 5.23
C GLU A 288 -51.72 -15.09 6.08
N GLY A 289 -50.71 -15.70 6.72
CA GLY A 289 -49.77 -15.04 7.64
C GLY A 289 -48.64 -14.35 6.92
#